data_AF-A0A397S2V3-F1
#
_entry.id   AF-A0A397S2V3-F1
#
_cell.length_a   1.000
_cell.length_b   1.000
_cell.length_c   1.000
_cell.angle_alpha   90.00
_cell.angle_beta   90.00
_cell.angle_gamma   90.00
#
_symmetry.space_group_name_H-M   'P 1'
#
loop_
_entity.id
_entity.type
_entity.pdbx_description
1 polymer ?
#
loop_
_entity_poly.entity_id
_entity_poly.type
_entity_poly.pdbx_seq_one_letter_code
_entity_poly.pdbx_strand_id
1 'polypeptide(L)'
;MQYFKLILSTVLIIIFNQINFVNCKLTFFSGGTGFKSLFTGDKLYFQNFITNFFYVDLTGVSLDSDTLVDQSKWIDLTDVKPQPDSLTSNNPILGGINNDKIMFFDISGENAIIDTFDTTLKQWVINQQVKTPINFFSDNNDWITDAKTGKAYSFDSTTTGMSIFDTVNLSLVKSLSTPKNLFTGTLVFYSDFVQVELPNGQILFIGGKLGSQSQSMKSLLTYDTIKDVWQMTNTAGTEPQGRTKHTAVSTSDGRVIVYGGVLNTVPALPQLAVLDTSIIPYTWSAPTEVNPIGSFSDHTAVMANNYMIFAFGKYTIHTIYFFI
;
A
#
# COMPACT_ATOMS: atom_id res chain seq x y z
N MET A 1 13.63 -0.29 38.36
CA MET A 1 14.25 -1.54 37.87
C MET A 1 14.11 -1.56 36.36
N GLN A 2 15.22 -1.31 35.66
CA GLN A 2 15.31 -1.22 34.22
C GLN A 2 15.49 -2.65 33.70
N TYR A 3 14.47 -3.22 33.04
CA TYR A 3 14.61 -4.53 32.42
C TYR A 3 15.35 -4.38 31.09
N PHE A 4 16.66 -4.59 31.11
CA PHE A 4 17.39 -5.01 29.92
C PHE A 4 16.89 -6.41 29.55
N LYS A 5 16.22 -6.55 28.40
CA LYS A 5 15.94 -7.85 27.79
C LYS A 5 16.91 -8.05 26.64
N LEU A 6 18.03 -8.69 26.96
CA LEU A 6 18.87 -9.36 25.97
C LEU A 6 18.12 -10.64 25.55
N ILE A 7 17.58 -10.69 24.33
CA ILE A 7 16.98 -11.90 23.77
C ILE A 7 17.95 -12.47 22.73
N LEU A 8 18.70 -13.49 23.14
CA LEU A 8 19.23 -14.50 22.23
C LEU A 8 18.08 -15.46 21.90
N SER A 9 17.40 -15.24 20.78
CA SER A 9 16.42 -16.21 20.24
C SER A 9 16.26 -15.97 18.74
N THR A 10 16.45 -17.02 17.96
CA THR A 10 16.20 -17.09 16.50
C THR A 10 14.72 -16.99 16.13
N VAL A 11 13.85 -16.60 17.06
CA VAL A 11 12.39 -16.45 16.86
C VAL A 11 12.05 -14.97 16.79
N LEU A 12 11.62 -14.52 15.61
CA LEU A 12 11.04 -13.19 15.42
C LEU A 12 9.68 -13.15 16.14
N ILE A 13 9.56 -12.26 17.12
CA ILE A 13 8.32 -12.02 17.89
C ILE A 13 7.79 -10.65 17.47
N ILE A 14 6.51 -10.61 17.07
CA ILE A 14 5.83 -9.38 16.67
C ILE A 14 4.76 -9.06 17.72
N ILE A 15 4.80 -7.83 18.24
CA ILE A 15 3.89 -7.34 19.27
C ILE A 15 2.90 -6.39 18.62
N PHE A 16 1.62 -6.75 18.66
CA PHE A 16 0.55 -5.87 18.24
C PHE A 16 0.25 -4.84 19.32
N ASN A 17 0.25 -3.58 18.89
CA ASN A 17 -0.24 -2.45 19.65
C ASN A 17 -1.42 -1.83 18.88
N GLN A 18 -2.20 -1.01 19.56
CA GLN A 18 -3.38 -0.36 18.98
C GLN A 18 -3.40 1.14 19.27
N ILE A 19 -3.85 1.93 18.29
CA ILE A 19 -4.23 3.32 18.53
C ILE A 19 -5.70 3.28 18.93
N ASN A 20 -5.94 3.46 20.22
CA ASN A 20 -7.29 3.55 20.75
C ASN A 20 -7.77 5.01 20.69
N PHE A 21 -9.01 5.21 20.23
CA PHE A 21 -9.59 6.55 20.12
C PHE A 21 -10.41 6.88 21.35
N VAL A 22 -10.07 7.98 22.02
CA VAL A 22 -10.87 8.51 23.12
C VAL A 22 -11.93 9.43 22.52
N ASN A 23 -13.21 9.16 22.80
CA ASN A 23 -14.36 10.02 22.46
C ASN A 23 -14.61 10.30 20.95
N CYS A 24 -14.06 9.50 20.04
CA CYS A 24 -14.32 9.63 18.62
C CYS A 24 -15.71 9.10 18.22
N LYS A 25 -16.76 9.90 18.44
CA LYS A 25 -17.82 10.00 17.43
C LYS A 25 -17.23 10.83 16.28
N LEU A 26 -16.45 10.20 15.39
CA LEU A 26 -16.09 10.83 14.14
C LEU A 26 -17.39 10.89 13.32
N THR A 27 -18.14 11.98 13.46
CA THR A 27 -19.45 12.15 12.81
C THR A 27 -19.35 12.34 11.29
N PHE A 28 -18.14 12.29 10.73
CA PHE A 28 -17.83 12.63 9.35
C PHE A 28 -17.60 11.42 8.43
N PHE A 29 -17.42 10.19 8.94
CA PHE A 29 -17.34 8.99 8.08
C PHE A 29 -17.79 7.70 8.78
N SER A 30 -18.23 6.70 7.99
CA SER A 30 -18.80 5.44 8.48
C SER A 30 -17.79 4.29 8.70
N GLY A 31 -16.51 4.51 8.33
CA GLY A 31 -15.47 3.48 8.35
C GLY A 31 -15.71 2.39 7.29
N GLY A 32 -14.99 1.27 7.39
CA GLY A 32 -15.20 0.09 6.52
C GLY A 32 -14.19 -0.05 5.38
N THR A 33 -14.61 -0.63 4.25
CA THR A 33 -13.70 -0.96 3.13
C THR A 33 -13.50 0.20 2.17
N GLY A 34 -12.43 0.14 1.37
CA GLY A 34 -12.20 1.09 0.26
C GLY A 34 -11.30 2.28 0.61
N PHE A 35 -10.92 2.42 1.88
CA PHE A 35 -9.91 3.39 2.30
C PHE A 35 -8.52 3.04 1.75
N LYS A 36 -7.77 4.09 1.42
CA LYS A 36 -6.33 4.05 1.09
C LYS A 36 -5.59 4.88 2.13
N SER A 37 -4.47 4.35 2.63
CA SER A 37 -3.60 5.05 3.57
C SER A 37 -2.28 5.46 2.93
N LEU A 38 -1.82 6.66 3.25
CA LEU A 38 -0.51 7.18 2.86
C LEU A 38 0.18 7.79 4.09
N PHE A 39 1.50 7.75 4.13
CA PHE A 39 2.27 8.32 5.24
C PHE A 39 3.33 9.29 4.71
N THR A 40 3.27 10.54 5.14
CA THR A 40 4.27 11.57 4.83
C THR A 40 4.27 12.67 5.89
N GLY A 41 5.44 13.24 6.19
CA GLY A 41 5.58 14.37 7.12
C GLY A 41 4.93 14.14 8.50
N ASP A 42 5.13 12.96 9.09
CA ASP A 42 4.53 12.49 10.35
C ASP A 42 2.99 12.46 10.36
N LYS A 43 2.36 12.44 9.19
CA LYS A 43 0.90 12.41 9.05
C LYS A 43 0.48 11.15 8.32
N LEU A 44 -0.52 10.48 8.89
CA LEU A 44 -1.16 9.32 8.31
C LEU A 44 -2.44 9.77 7.62
N TYR A 45 -2.37 9.90 6.30
CA TYR A 45 -3.49 10.29 5.45
C TYR A 45 -4.37 9.09 5.16
N PHE A 46 -5.67 9.33 5.11
CA PHE A 46 -6.67 8.37 4.68
C PHE A 46 -7.59 9.01 3.67
N GLN A 47 -7.89 8.25 2.63
CA GLN A 47 -8.79 8.66 1.57
C GLN A 47 -9.75 7.53 1.23
N ASN A 48 -11.02 7.86 1.04
CA ASN A 48 -12.02 7.01 0.42
C ASN A 48 -12.98 7.92 -0.34
N PHE A 49 -12.65 8.18 -1.61
CA PHE A 49 -13.15 9.31 -2.40
C PHE A 49 -12.93 10.67 -1.71
N ILE A 50 -13.31 11.77 -2.38
CA ILE A 50 -13.14 13.13 -1.83
C ILE A 50 -14.01 13.39 -0.59
N THR A 51 -15.10 12.63 -0.43
CA THR A 51 -16.04 12.77 0.70
C THR A 51 -15.46 12.29 2.03
N ASN A 52 -14.34 11.57 2.01
CA ASN A 52 -13.65 11.09 3.21
C ASN A 52 -12.14 11.25 3.03
N PHE A 53 -11.66 12.50 3.09
CA PHE A 53 -10.23 12.81 3.01
C PHE A 53 -9.76 13.50 4.27
N PHE A 54 -8.85 12.88 5.02
CA PHE A 54 -8.37 13.40 6.29
C PHE A 54 -6.97 12.84 6.62
N TYR A 55 -6.36 13.35 7.68
CA TYR A 55 -5.18 12.70 8.26
C TYR A 55 -5.19 12.67 9.78
N VAL A 56 -4.38 11.77 10.33
CA VAL A 56 -4.01 11.71 11.74
C VAL A 56 -2.59 12.24 11.90
N ASP A 57 -2.42 13.28 12.72
CA ASP A 57 -1.13 13.88 13.02
C ASP A 57 -0.39 13.05 14.08
N LEU A 58 0.62 12.30 13.65
CA LEU A 58 1.46 11.46 14.50
C LEU A 58 2.69 12.19 15.04
N THR A 59 2.82 13.51 14.86
CA THR A 59 3.93 14.29 15.41
C THR A 59 4.00 14.12 16.93
N GLY A 60 5.13 13.63 17.43
CA GLY A 60 5.38 13.38 18.85
C GLY A 60 4.61 12.20 19.46
N VAL A 61 3.96 11.36 18.64
CA VAL A 61 3.26 10.15 19.10
C VAL A 61 4.24 8.97 19.12
N SER A 62 4.44 8.36 20.29
CA SER A 62 5.17 7.08 20.37
C SER A 62 4.24 5.94 19.96
N LEU A 63 4.79 5.00 19.19
CA LEU A 63 4.14 3.76 18.76
C LEU A 63 4.79 2.54 19.44
N ASP A 64 5.53 2.72 20.54
CA ASP A 64 6.21 1.59 21.19
C ASP A 64 5.25 0.75 22.07
N SER A 65 4.08 1.28 22.38
CA SER A 65 3.01 0.66 23.17
C SER A 65 1.64 1.04 22.64
N ASP A 66 0.57 0.47 23.19
CA ASP A 66 -0.78 1.00 23.02
C ASP A 66 -0.81 2.51 23.31
N THR A 67 -1.30 3.29 22.35
CA THR A 67 -1.26 4.75 22.41
C THR A 67 -2.66 5.33 22.19
N LEU A 68 -3.04 6.28 23.04
CA LEU A 68 -4.25 7.06 22.86
C LEU A 68 -3.94 8.30 22.03
N VAL A 69 -4.56 8.40 20.87
CA VAL A 69 -4.47 9.61 20.02
C VAL A 69 -5.73 10.44 20.23
N ASP A 70 -5.52 11.68 20.69
CA ASP A 70 -6.60 12.64 20.91
C ASP A 70 -7.29 13.05 19.61
N GLN A 71 -8.58 13.39 19.70
CA GLN A 71 -9.37 13.85 18.56
C GLN A 71 -8.76 15.09 17.89
N SER A 72 -8.05 15.96 18.62
CA SER A 72 -7.40 17.14 18.05
C SER A 72 -6.33 16.83 17.00
N LYS A 73 -5.83 15.60 16.96
CA LYS A 73 -4.86 15.13 15.96
C LYS A 73 -5.52 14.67 14.66
N TRP A 74 -6.86 14.58 14.62
CA TRP A 74 -7.62 14.22 13.44
C TRP A 74 -8.02 15.48 12.68
N ILE A 75 -7.49 15.62 11.47
CA ILE A 75 -7.70 16.81 10.66
C ILE A 75 -8.47 16.41 9.41
N ASP A 76 -9.74 16.82 9.35
CA ASP A 76 -10.59 16.66 8.18
C ASP A 76 -10.16 17.64 7.07
N LEU A 77 -10.02 17.13 5.85
CA LEU A 77 -9.63 17.87 4.66
C LEU A 77 -10.75 17.94 3.60
N THR A 78 -11.93 17.39 3.90
CA THR A 78 -13.06 17.24 2.95
C THR A 78 -13.57 18.57 2.39
N ASP A 79 -13.42 19.67 3.14
CA ASP A 79 -13.92 21.00 2.79
C ASP A 79 -12.82 22.03 2.45
N VAL A 80 -11.56 21.61 2.33
CA VAL A 80 -10.44 22.53 2.02
C VAL A 80 -10.57 23.05 0.59
N LYS A 81 -10.81 24.35 0.41
CA LYS A 81 -11.01 24.99 -0.91
C LYS A 81 -9.77 25.74 -1.42
N PRO A 82 -9.56 25.84 -2.76
CA PRO A 82 -10.31 25.17 -3.82
C PRO A 82 -10.13 23.65 -3.71
N GLN A 83 -11.08 22.86 -4.23
CA GLN A 83 -10.98 21.39 -4.29
C GLN A 83 -11.63 20.93 -5.61
N PRO A 84 -11.26 19.75 -6.13
CA PRO A 84 -11.90 19.22 -7.33
C PRO A 84 -13.37 18.87 -7.06
N ASP A 85 -14.22 19.04 -8.07
CA ASP A 85 -15.67 18.80 -7.95
C ASP A 85 -15.98 17.31 -7.70
N SER A 86 -15.13 16.43 -8.21
CA SER A 86 -15.11 14.99 -7.94
C SER A 86 -13.68 14.46 -8.02
N LEU A 87 -13.43 13.29 -7.43
CA LEU A 87 -12.25 12.48 -7.72
C LEU A 87 -12.74 11.17 -8.33
N THR A 88 -12.41 10.92 -9.61
CA THR A 88 -12.76 9.64 -10.24
C THR A 88 -11.88 8.49 -9.78
N SER A 89 -10.59 8.75 -9.56
CA SER A 89 -9.66 7.77 -9.01
C SER A 89 -9.81 7.58 -7.51
N ASN A 90 -9.73 6.33 -7.08
CA ASN A 90 -9.59 5.93 -5.67
C ASN A 90 -8.20 5.35 -5.36
N ASN A 91 -7.20 5.64 -6.21
CA ASN A 91 -5.83 5.16 -6.07
C ASN A 91 -4.88 6.38 -5.93
N PRO A 92 -4.77 6.96 -4.71
CA PRO A 92 -3.96 8.14 -4.52
C PRO A 92 -2.47 7.82 -4.72
N ILE A 93 -1.75 8.76 -5.32
CA ILE A 93 -0.32 8.66 -5.58
C ILE A 93 0.39 9.65 -4.66
N LEU A 94 1.20 9.13 -3.74
CA LEU A 94 2.12 9.97 -2.99
C LEU A 94 3.39 10.18 -3.80
N GLY A 95 3.82 11.43 -3.98
CA GLY A 95 5.00 11.75 -4.79
C GLY A 95 5.37 13.22 -4.76
N GLY A 96 5.96 13.70 -5.86
CA GLY A 96 6.63 14.99 -5.93
C GLY A 96 8.04 14.92 -5.37
N ILE A 97 8.83 15.98 -5.59
CA ILE A 97 10.28 15.99 -5.28
C ILE A 97 10.59 15.70 -3.81
N ASN A 98 9.67 16.06 -2.90
CA ASN A 98 9.82 15.86 -1.46
C ASN A 98 8.85 14.79 -0.91
N ASN A 99 8.18 14.02 -1.78
CA ASN A 99 7.14 13.07 -1.38
C ASN A 99 6.02 13.70 -0.54
N ASP A 100 5.63 14.94 -0.90
CA ASP A 100 4.73 15.81 -0.16
C ASP A 100 3.48 16.21 -0.96
N LYS A 101 3.24 15.51 -2.07
CA LYS A 101 2.09 15.71 -2.96
C LYS A 101 1.27 14.42 -3.02
N ILE A 102 -0.01 14.51 -2.73
CA ILE A 102 -0.97 13.42 -2.92
C ILE A 102 -1.76 13.72 -4.18
N MET A 103 -1.64 12.88 -5.20
CA MET A 103 -2.16 13.12 -6.53
C MET A 103 -3.24 12.10 -6.89
N PHE A 104 -4.24 12.55 -7.65
CA PHE A 104 -5.39 11.75 -8.07
C PHE A 104 -5.64 11.97 -9.55
N PHE A 105 -5.67 10.90 -10.34
CA PHE A 105 -6.15 11.00 -11.72
C PHE A 105 -7.66 11.27 -11.70
N ASP A 106 -8.10 12.34 -12.38
CA ASP A 106 -9.53 12.69 -12.44
C ASP A 106 -10.17 12.33 -13.79
N ILE A 107 -9.39 12.29 -14.88
CA ILE A 107 -9.85 11.73 -16.16
C ILE A 107 -8.75 10.84 -16.71
N SER A 108 -9.15 9.65 -17.20
CA SER A 108 -8.26 8.68 -17.84
C SER A 108 -8.51 8.65 -19.35
N GLY A 109 -7.49 8.90 -20.17
CA GLY A 109 -7.59 9.00 -21.64
C GLY A 109 -6.45 9.83 -22.24
N GLU A 110 -6.61 10.32 -23.47
CA GLU A 110 -5.60 11.15 -24.18
C GLU A 110 -5.34 12.53 -23.52
N ASN A 111 -6.26 12.98 -22.66
CA ASN A 111 -6.17 14.23 -21.91
C ASN A 111 -6.22 13.96 -20.40
N ALA A 112 -5.36 13.06 -19.92
CA ALA A 112 -5.36 12.73 -18.50
C ALA A 112 -5.09 13.99 -17.67
N ILE A 113 -5.95 14.24 -16.68
CA ILE A 113 -5.78 15.33 -15.73
C ILE A 113 -5.55 14.76 -14.34
N ILE A 114 -4.82 15.53 -13.53
CA ILE A 114 -4.49 15.16 -12.18
C ILE A 114 -4.81 16.32 -11.23
N ASP A 115 -5.42 15.98 -10.11
CA ASP A 115 -5.63 16.87 -8.98
C ASP A 115 -4.62 16.53 -7.89
N THR A 116 -3.95 17.54 -7.36
CA THR A 116 -2.88 17.38 -6.39
C THR A 116 -3.21 18.10 -5.11
N PHE A 117 -3.21 17.39 -3.99
CA PHE A 117 -3.20 17.98 -2.67
C PHE A 117 -1.75 18.16 -2.19
N ASP A 118 -1.36 19.41 -1.92
CA ASP A 118 -0.09 19.75 -1.31
C ASP A 118 -0.17 19.54 0.21
N THR A 119 0.56 18.55 0.73
CA THR A 119 0.53 18.20 2.16
C THR A 119 1.21 19.23 3.05
N THR A 120 2.16 19.99 2.50
CA THR A 120 2.90 21.05 3.21
C THR A 120 2.05 22.31 3.30
N LEU A 121 1.48 22.72 2.16
CA LEU A 121 0.68 23.94 2.05
C LEU A 121 -0.80 23.72 2.43
N LYS A 122 -1.24 22.47 2.54
CA LYS A 122 -2.62 22.04 2.84
C LYS A 122 -3.62 22.66 1.86
N GLN A 123 -3.31 22.62 0.58
CA GLN A 123 -4.13 23.21 -0.49
C GLN A 123 -4.14 22.33 -1.73
N TRP A 124 -5.20 22.44 -2.52
CA TRP A 124 -5.29 21.75 -3.81
C TRP A 124 -4.73 22.58 -4.96
N VAL A 125 -4.15 21.86 -5.91
CA VAL A 125 -3.89 22.32 -7.28
C VAL A 125 -4.70 21.39 -8.19
N ILE A 126 -5.66 21.94 -8.92
CA ILE A 126 -6.66 21.16 -9.66
C ILE A 126 -6.45 21.21 -11.17
N ASN A 127 -6.96 20.21 -11.89
CA ASN A 127 -6.99 20.13 -13.35
C ASN A 127 -5.62 20.25 -14.02
N GLN A 128 -4.57 19.71 -13.40
CA GLN A 128 -3.23 19.75 -13.97
C GLN A 128 -3.13 18.77 -15.14
N GLN A 129 -2.62 19.25 -16.26
CA GLN A 129 -2.47 18.42 -17.46
C GLN A 129 -1.32 17.42 -17.30
N VAL A 130 -1.61 16.14 -17.55
CA VAL A 130 -0.60 15.09 -17.59
C VAL A 130 -0.12 14.88 -19.02
N LYS A 131 1.20 14.82 -19.20
CA LYS A 131 1.82 14.52 -20.49
C LYS A 131 1.73 13.02 -20.76
N THR A 132 0.82 12.62 -21.63
CA THR A 132 0.56 11.22 -21.98
C THR A 132 0.91 10.92 -23.44
N PRO A 133 2.13 10.45 -23.77
CA PRO A 133 2.42 9.90 -25.10
C PRO A 133 1.64 8.61 -25.44
N ILE A 134 0.74 8.16 -24.57
CA ILE A 134 -0.02 6.91 -24.69
C ILE A 134 -1.48 7.20 -25.03
N ASN A 135 -2.05 6.42 -25.95
CA ASN A 135 -3.41 6.66 -26.47
C ASN A 135 -4.50 6.38 -25.43
N PHE A 136 -4.23 5.50 -24.44
CA PHE A 136 -5.21 5.14 -23.42
C PHE A 136 -4.51 4.69 -22.13
N PHE A 137 -5.05 5.15 -21.02
CA PHE A 137 -4.65 4.78 -19.66
C PHE A 137 -5.90 4.50 -18.82
N SER A 138 -5.80 3.60 -17.86
CA SER A 138 -6.85 3.28 -16.89
C SER A 138 -6.25 3.19 -15.50
N ASP A 139 -6.83 3.92 -14.54
CA ASP A 139 -6.37 3.93 -13.15
C ASP A 139 -7.14 2.90 -12.30
N ASN A 140 -6.90 1.61 -12.56
CA ASN A 140 -7.66 0.53 -11.92
C ASN A 140 -6.95 -0.09 -10.72
N ASN A 141 -5.62 0.04 -10.64
CA ASN A 141 -4.80 -0.62 -9.64
C ASN A 141 -4.00 0.40 -8.83
N ASP A 142 -3.68 0.02 -7.61
CA ASP A 142 -2.88 0.83 -6.71
C ASP A 142 -1.53 1.23 -7.33
N TRP A 143 -1.06 2.39 -6.92
CA TRP A 143 0.26 2.90 -7.29
C TRP A 143 1.26 2.65 -6.16
N ILE A 144 2.48 2.32 -6.55
CA ILE A 144 3.64 2.36 -5.64
C ILE A 144 4.65 3.37 -6.16
N THR A 145 5.13 4.25 -5.28
CA THR A 145 6.06 5.32 -5.65
C THR A 145 7.44 5.07 -5.09
N ASP A 146 8.42 5.06 -5.99
CA ASP A 146 9.82 5.18 -5.63
C ASP A 146 10.11 6.65 -5.31
N ALA A 147 10.11 6.98 -4.02
CA ALA A 147 10.38 8.34 -3.55
C ALA A 147 11.78 8.84 -3.95
N LYS A 148 12.76 7.96 -4.23
CA LYS A 148 14.12 8.37 -4.65
C LYS A 148 14.13 8.88 -6.08
N THR A 149 13.31 8.30 -6.94
CA THR A 149 13.24 8.67 -8.37
C THR A 149 12.05 9.55 -8.69
N GLY A 150 11.06 9.65 -7.80
CA GLY A 150 9.80 10.37 -8.03
C GLY A 150 8.88 9.66 -9.03
N LYS A 151 9.12 8.37 -9.29
CA LYS A 151 8.32 7.57 -10.25
C LYS A 151 7.34 6.69 -9.51
N ALA A 152 6.08 6.77 -9.93
CA ALA A 152 5.02 5.88 -9.49
C ALA A 152 4.76 4.80 -10.54
N TYR A 153 4.42 3.61 -10.07
CA TYR A 153 4.24 2.39 -10.87
C TYR A 153 2.89 1.78 -10.54
N SER A 154 2.07 1.52 -11.56
CA SER A 154 0.82 0.76 -11.44
C SER A 154 0.75 -0.30 -12.53
N PHE A 155 0.68 -1.56 -12.13
CA PHE A 155 0.55 -2.67 -13.07
C PHE A 155 -0.84 -2.69 -13.68
N ASP A 156 -0.93 -2.69 -15.01
CA ASP A 156 -2.23 -2.68 -15.68
C ASP A 156 -2.73 -4.11 -15.95
N SER A 157 -1.90 -4.90 -16.63
CA SER A 157 -2.24 -6.24 -17.09
C SER A 157 -1.01 -7.00 -17.55
N THR A 158 -1.14 -8.32 -17.68
CA THR A 158 -0.06 -9.15 -18.21
C THR A 158 0.29 -8.83 -19.65
N THR A 159 -0.60 -8.18 -20.41
CA THR A 159 -0.42 -7.85 -21.83
C THR A 159 0.05 -6.43 -22.10
N THR A 160 -0.12 -5.52 -21.14
CA THR A 160 0.27 -4.11 -21.28
C THR A 160 1.38 -3.71 -20.32
N GLY A 161 1.67 -4.54 -19.31
CA GLY A 161 2.77 -4.30 -18.37
C GLY A 161 2.42 -3.22 -17.36
N MET A 162 3.35 -2.29 -17.19
CA MET A 162 3.37 -1.28 -16.13
C MET A 162 3.08 0.11 -16.70
N SER A 163 2.19 0.86 -16.04
CA SER A 163 2.09 2.31 -16.16
C SER A 163 3.11 2.96 -15.26
N ILE A 164 3.89 3.91 -15.79
CA ILE A 164 4.95 4.62 -15.06
C ILE A 164 4.65 6.11 -15.11
N PHE A 165 4.38 6.69 -13.96
CA PHE A 165 4.05 8.09 -13.80
C PHE A 165 5.20 8.84 -13.11
N ASP A 166 5.80 9.80 -13.83
CA ASP A 166 6.73 10.77 -13.26
C ASP A 166 5.92 11.82 -12.48
N THR A 167 5.93 11.69 -11.16
CA THR A 167 5.17 12.56 -10.24
C THR A 167 5.73 13.97 -10.20
N VAL A 168 6.99 14.19 -10.61
CA VAL A 168 7.62 15.52 -10.59
C VAL A 168 7.27 16.29 -11.86
N ASN A 169 7.32 15.62 -13.01
CA ASN A 169 7.12 16.24 -14.31
C ASN A 169 5.70 16.06 -14.88
N LEU A 170 4.84 15.35 -14.15
CA LEU A 170 3.48 14.97 -14.54
C LEU A 170 3.45 14.33 -15.94
N SER A 171 4.22 13.26 -16.12
CA SER A 171 4.28 12.53 -17.39
C SER A 171 4.05 11.04 -17.17
N LEU A 172 3.22 10.44 -18.02
CA LEU A 172 2.80 9.06 -17.90
C LEU A 172 3.20 8.26 -19.14
N VAL A 173 3.93 7.18 -18.94
CA VAL A 173 4.38 6.27 -20.01
C VAL A 173 4.03 4.83 -19.68
N LYS A 174 4.14 3.92 -20.66
CA LYS A 174 4.07 2.48 -20.44
C LYS A 174 5.48 1.88 -20.42
N SER A 175 5.67 0.80 -19.67
CA SER A 175 6.83 -0.07 -19.82
C SER A 175 6.90 -0.63 -21.24
N LEU A 176 8.12 -0.89 -21.71
CA LEU A 176 8.33 -1.56 -23.00
C LEU A 176 8.18 -3.07 -22.87
N SER A 177 8.41 -3.60 -21.67
CA SER A 177 8.27 -5.02 -21.35
C SER A 177 6.88 -5.37 -20.80
N THR A 178 6.50 -6.65 -20.94
CA THR A 178 5.27 -7.21 -20.34
C THR A 178 5.57 -8.60 -19.78
N PRO A 179 4.87 -9.07 -18.74
CA PRO A 179 5.09 -10.40 -18.19
C PRO A 179 4.32 -11.49 -18.93
N LYS A 180 3.73 -11.21 -20.11
CA LYS A 180 2.85 -12.14 -20.84
C LYS A 180 3.47 -13.52 -21.05
N ASN A 181 4.77 -13.58 -21.34
CA ASN A 181 5.52 -14.81 -21.59
C ASN A 181 5.79 -15.65 -20.32
N LEU A 182 5.56 -15.09 -19.13
CA LEU A 182 5.74 -15.78 -17.86
C LEU A 182 4.51 -16.59 -17.43
N PHE A 183 3.38 -16.41 -18.13
CA PHE A 183 2.12 -17.09 -17.84
C PHE A 183 1.72 -18.02 -18.98
N THR A 184 1.25 -19.23 -18.64
CA THR A 184 0.71 -20.19 -19.60
C THR A 184 -0.80 -19.99 -19.76
N GLY A 185 -1.27 -19.50 -20.92
CA GLY A 185 -2.70 -19.36 -21.23
C GLY A 185 -3.08 -18.06 -21.94
N THR A 186 -4.31 -18.00 -22.48
CA THR A 186 -4.87 -16.80 -23.13
C THR A 186 -5.39 -15.82 -22.08
N LEU A 187 -5.12 -14.51 -22.28
CA LEU A 187 -5.61 -13.34 -21.51
C LEU A 187 -6.07 -13.66 -20.09
N VAL A 188 -5.13 -13.60 -19.15
CA VAL A 188 -5.45 -13.86 -17.75
C VAL A 188 -5.41 -12.58 -16.96
N PHE A 189 -6.55 -12.21 -16.40
CA PHE A 189 -6.68 -11.07 -15.49
C PHE A 189 -5.97 -11.41 -14.20
N TYR A 190 -4.92 -10.67 -13.89
CA TYR A 190 -4.26 -10.72 -12.60
C TYR A 190 -4.82 -9.58 -11.74
N SER A 191 -5.48 -9.92 -10.63
CA SER A 191 -6.18 -8.96 -9.76
C SER A 191 -5.97 -9.29 -8.29
N ASP A 192 -6.35 -8.36 -7.40
CA ASP A 192 -6.29 -8.50 -5.94
C ASP A 192 -4.90 -8.81 -5.34
N PHE A 193 -3.83 -8.62 -6.12
CA PHE A 193 -2.45 -8.68 -5.64
C PHE A 193 -2.12 -7.38 -4.89
N VAL A 194 -1.02 -7.40 -4.12
CA VAL A 194 -0.41 -6.19 -3.57
C VAL A 194 0.94 -5.95 -4.23
N GLN A 195 1.19 -4.70 -4.66
CA GLN A 195 2.49 -4.25 -5.14
C GLN A 195 3.33 -3.75 -3.97
N VAL A 196 4.58 -4.22 -3.88
CA VAL A 196 5.54 -3.76 -2.89
C VAL A 196 6.86 -3.44 -3.57
N GLU A 197 7.32 -2.21 -3.44
CA GLU A 197 8.64 -1.80 -3.90
C GLU A 197 9.71 -2.14 -2.85
N LEU A 198 10.81 -2.72 -3.30
CA LEU A 198 11.99 -2.96 -2.48
C LEU A 198 13.03 -1.85 -2.64
N PRO A 199 13.92 -1.66 -1.64
CA PRO A 199 15.00 -0.67 -1.71
C PRO A 199 15.94 -0.78 -2.92
N ASN A 200 15.98 -1.93 -3.59
CA ASN A 200 16.80 -2.21 -4.77
C ASN A 200 16.12 -1.86 -6.11
N GLY A 201 14.91 -1.28 -6.09
CA GLY A 201 14.15 -0.93 -7.29
C GLY A 201 13.37 -2.09 -7.92
N GLN A 202 13.25 -3.22 -7.22
CA GLN A 202 12.36 -4.30 -7.65
C GLN A 202 10.96 -4.10 -7.06
N ILE A 203 9.92 -4.32 -7.86
CA ILE A 203 8.53 -4.39 -7.42
C ILE A 203 8.10 -5.85 -7.36
N LEU A 204 7.54 -6.27 -6.22
CA LEU A 204 6.97 -7.59 -5.98
C LEU A 204 5.46 -7.53 -6.13
N PHE A 205 4.90 -8.59 -6.69
CA PHE A 205 3.46 -8.82 -6.78
C PHE A 205 3.11 -9.99 -5.89
N ILE A 206 2.46 -9.70 -4.77
CA ILE A 206 2.20 -10.67 -3.71
C ILE A 206 0.72 -11.07 -3.72
N GLY A 207 0.47 -12.39 -3.69
CA GLY A 207 -0.88 -12.96 -3.66
C GLY A 207 -1.71 -12.61 -4.90
N GLY A 208 -3.00 -12.39 -4.71
CA GLY A 208 -3.93 -12.11 -5.80
C GLY A 208 -4.46 -13.36 -6.50
N LYS A 209 -5.13 -13.15 -7.63
CA LYS A 209 -5.72 -14.19 -8.46
C LYS A 209 -5.38 -13.97 -9.92
N LEU A 210 -5.05 -15.06 -10.60
CA LEU A 210 -4.92 -15.12 -12.04
C LEU A 210 -6.18 -15.84 -12.56
N GLY A 211 -7.13 -15.07 -13.07
CA GLY A 211 -8.49 -15.55 -13.36
C GLY A 211 -9.20 -15.95 -12.06
N SER A 212 -9.66 -17.20 -11.98
CA SER A 212 -10.28 -17.74 -10.76
C SER A 212 -9.27 -18.35 -9.77
N GLN A 213 -8.00 -18.46 -10.14
CA GLN A 213 -7.00 -19.20 -9.38
C GLN A 213 -6.19 -18.30 -8.47
N SER A 214 -6.22 -18.57 -7.17
CA SER A 214 -5.37 -17.90 -6.18
C SER A 214 -3.90 -18.14 -6.52
N GLN A 215 -3.09 -17.08 -6.48
CA GLN A 215 -1.67 -17.20 -6.78
C GLN A 215 -0.90 -17.86 -5.64
N SER A 216 0.09 -18.65 -6.06
CA SER A 216 1.05 -19.30 -5.17
C SER A 216 1.93 -18.26 -4.51
N MET A 217 2.28 -18.47 -3.25
CA MET A 217 3.25 -17.63 -2.54
C MET A 217 4.68 -18.18 -2.70
N LYS A 218 4.85 -19.37 -3.31
CA LYS A 218 6.16 -19.96 -3.69
C LYS A 218 6.83 -19.30 -4.88
N SER A 219 6.08 -18.63 -5.75
CA SER A 219 6.60 -18.05 -6.98
C SER A 219 5.94 -16.70 -7.20
N LEU A 220 6.69 -15.63 -6.97
CA LEU A 220 6.21 -14.27 -7.03
C LEU A 220 6.57 -13.65 -8.38
N LEU A 221 5.62 -12.95 -9.00
CA LEU A 221 5.96 -12.09 -10.13
C LEU A 221 6.77 -10.90 -9.58
N THR A 222 7.84 -10.56 -10.30
CA THR A 222 8.72 -9.44 -9.96
C THR A 222 9.02 -8.59 -11.19
N TYR A 223 9.17 -7.29 -10.98
CA TYR A 223 9.51 -6.31 -12.01
C TYR A 223 10.72 -5.49 -11.57
N ASP A 224 11.79 -5.49 -12.37
CA ASP A 224 12.98 -4.64 -12.18
C ASP A 224 12.73 -3.29 -12.85
N THR A 225 12.53 -2.22 -12.07
CA THR A 225 12.18 -0.89 -12.60
C THR A 225 13.34 -0.20 -13.31
N ILE A 226 14.57 -0.68 -13.12
CA ILE A 226 15.78 -0.13 -13.73
C ILE A 226 15.98 -0.77 -15.11
N LYS A 227 15.85 -2.10 -15.19
CA LYS A 227 16.08 -2.85 -16.43
C LYS A 227 14.84 -2.99 -17.30
N ASP A 228 13.66 -2.67 -16.76
CA ASP A 228 12.37 -2.93 -17.41
C ASP A 228 12.22 -4.42 -17.77
N VAL A 229 12.39 -5.31 -16.78
CA VAL A 229 12.35 -6.77 -16.97
C VAL A 229 11.42 -7.42 -15.94
N TRP A 230 10.64 -8.37 -16.43
CA TRP A 230 9.77 -9.23 -15.62
C TRP A 230 10.39 -10.60 -15.40
N GLN A 231 10.20 -11.18 -14.21
CA GLN A 231 10.58 -12.57 -13.93
C GLN A 231 9.71 -13.19 -12.83
N MET A 232 9.66 -14.52 -12.81
CA MET A 232 9.12 -15.29 -11.68
C MET A 232 10.26 -15.57 -10.69
N THR A 233 10.10 -15.11 -9.46
CA THR A 233 11.06 -15.31 -8.37
C THR A 233 10.54 -16.38 -7.42
N ASN A 234 11.24 -17.51 -7.35
CA ASN A 234 10.89 -18.59 -6.43
C ASN A 234 11.34 -18.25 -5.01
N THR A 235 10.49 -18.58 -4.04
CA THR A 235 10.73 -18.36 -2.61
C THR A 235 10.96 -19.68 -1.88
N ALA A 236 11.54 -19.60 -0.69
CA ALA A 236 11.77 -20.72 0.22
C ALA A 236 11.09 -20.48 1.58
N GLY A 237 11.28 -21.40 2.52
CA GLY A 237 10.81 -21.26 3.89
C GLY A 237 9.36 -21.69 4.11
N THR A 238 8.73 -21.12 5.15
CA THR A 238 7.36 -21.47 5.56
C THR A 238 6.38 -20.66 4.72
N GLU A 239 5.96 -21.22 3.60
CA GLU A 239 5.06 -20.55 2.66
C GLU A 239 3.70 -20.23 3.31
N PRO A 240 3.25 -18.96 3.26
CA PRO A 240 1.88 -18.62 3.63
C PRO A 240 0.87 -19.09 2.57
N GLN A 241 -0.39 -19.27 2.96
CA GLN A 241 -1.45 -19.49 1.99
C GLN A 241 -1.58 -18.31 1.01
N GLY A 242 -1.89 -18.64 -0.25
CA GLY A 242 -2.32 -17.66 -1.26
C GLY A 242 -3.52 -16.85 -0.75
N ARG A 243 -3.55 -15.57 -1.08
CA ARG A 243 -4.48 -14.61 -0.45
C ARG A 243 -4.83 -13.45 -1.36
N THR A 244 -6.07 -12.98 -1.23
CA THR A 244 -6.56 -11.71 -1.81
C THR A 244 -6.97 -10.76 -0.69
N LYS A 245 -7.10 -9.46 -0.98
CA LYS A 245 -7.63 -8.47 -0.01
C LYS A 245 -6.77 -8.34 1.26
N HIS A 246 -5.50 -8.68 1.15
CA HIS A 246 -4.48 -8.51 2.17
C HIS A 246 -3.77 -7.18 1.93
N THR A 247 -2.95 -6.76 2.88
CA THR A 247 -1.99 -5.68 2.66
C THR A 247 -0.57 -6.22 2.82
N ALA A 248 0.37 -5.53 2.20
CA ALA A 248 1.78 -5.81 2.34
C ALA A 248 2.56 -4.50 2.31
N VAL A 249 3.65 -4.45 3.08
CA VAL A 249 4.51 -3.27 3.16
C VAL A 249 5.98 -3.67 3.22
N SER A 250 6.85 -2.88 2.59
CA SER A 250 8.30 -3.07 2.65
C SER A 250 8.91 -2.29 3.82
N THR A 251 9.85 -2.94 4.49
CA THR A 251 10.65 -2.36 5.56
C THR A 251 12.02 -1.94 5.03
N SER A 252 12.66 -0.99 5.72
CA SER A 252 13.97 -0.46 5.32
C SER A 252 15.10 -1.48 5.36
N ASP A 253 14.94 -2.57 6.12
CA ASP A 253 15.93 -3.65 6.23
C ASP A 253 15.73 -4.79 5.22
N GLY A 254 14.84 -4.60 4.24
CA GLY A 254 14.64 -5.56 3.15
C GLY A 254 13.71 -6.71 3.49
N ARG A 255 12.85 -6.56 4.50
CA ARG A 255 11.72 -7.49 4.73
C ARG A 255 10.43 -6.93 4.14
N VAL A 256 9.54 -7.82 3.72
CA VAL A 256 8.16 -7.49 3.36
C VAL A 256 7.22 -8.14 4.36
N ILE A 257 6.41 -7.33 5.04
CA ILE A 257 5.39 -7.78 5.97
C ILE A 257 4.08 -7.93 5.19
N VAL A 258 3.44 -9.09 5.30
CA VAL A 258 2.15 -9.40 4.70
C VAL A 258 1.16 -9.71 5.80
N TYR A 259 0.02 -9.01 5.81
CA TYR A 259 -0.99 -9.18 6.86
C TYR A 259 -2.40 -9.39 6.31
N GLY A 260 -3.10 -10.34 6.93
CA GLY A 260 -4.51 -10.63 6.68
C GLY A 260 -4.79 -11.19 5.29
N GLY A 261 -5.99 -10.88 4.80
CA GLY A 261 -6.57 -11.37 3.56
C GLY A 261 -7.35 -12.68 3.72
N VAL A 262 -7.86 -13.13 2.58
CA VAL A 262 -8.67 -14.34 2.48
C VAL A 262 -8.12 -15.27 1.40
N LEU A 263 -8.16 -16.57 1.69
CA LEU A 263 -8.07 -17.61 0.68
C LEU A 263 -9.50 -17.97 0.28
N ASN A 264 -9.92 -17.55 -0.91
CA ASN A 264 -11.31 -17.61 -1.36
C ASN A 264 -12.25 -16.83 -0.43
N THR A 265 -12.94 -17.50 0.49
CA THR A 265 -13.93 -16.93 1.41
C THR A 265 -13.56 -17.08 2.88
N VAL A 266 -12.45 -17.76 3.19
CA VAL A 266 -11.97 -17.99 4.56
C VAL A 266 -10.70 -17.19 4.84
N PRO A 267 -10.41 -16.80 6.08
CA PRO A 267 -9.17 -16.13 6.42
C PRO A 267 -7.94 -16.93 5.97
N ALA A 268 -6.99 -16.27 5.31
CA ALA A 268 -5.74 -16.91 4.91
C ALA A 268 -4.83 -17.13 6.13
N LEU A 269 -4.13 -18.26 6.21
CA LEU A 269 -3.22 -18.58 7.30
C LEU A 269 -1.75 -18.67 6.83
N PRO A 270 -0.78 -18.27 7.68
CA PRO A 270 -0.96 -17.46 8.89
C PRO A 270 -1.49 -16.05 8.56
N GLN A 271 -2.04 -15.32 9.54
CA GLN A 271 -2.48 -13.94 9.30
C GLN A 271 -1.27 -13.06 8.99
N LEU A 272 -0.19 -13.19 9.77
CA LEU A 272 1.08 -12.53 9.55
C LEU A 272 2.10 -13.45 8.85
N ALA A 273 2.68 -12.97 7.76
CA ALA A 273 3.81 -13.59 7.10
C ALA A 273 4.88 -12.54 6.78
N VAL A 274 6.16 -12.93 6.84
CA VAL A 274 7.28 -12.05 6.53
C VAL A 274 8.16 -12.70 5.48
N LEU A 275 8.40 -11.99 4.38
CA LEU A 275 9.37 -12.36 3.34
C LEU A 275 10.68 -11.62 3.59
N ASP A 276 11.75 -12.34 3.87
CA ASP A 276 13.10 -11.78 3.86
C ASP A 276 13.62 -11.73 2.41
N THR A 277 13.79 -10.51 1.89
CA THR A 277 14.30 -10.27 0.52
C THR A 277 15.80 -9.96 0.49
N SER A 278 16.45 -9.93 1.66
CA SER A 278 17.90 -9.73 1.77
C SER A 278 18.72 -11.00 1.46
N ILE A 279 18.06 -12.17 1.41
CA ILE A 279 18.67 -13.47 1.15
C ILE A 279 18.12 -14.12 -0.13
N ILE A 280 18.94 -14.93 -0.80
CA ILE A 280 18.57 -15.61 -2.05
C ILE A 280 18.60 -17.14 -1.82
N PRO A 281 17.48 -17.86 -2.08
CA PRO A 281 16.18 -17.33 -2.49
C PRO A 281 15.49 -16.53 -1.38
N TYR A 282 14.58 -15.60 -1.76
CA TYR A 282 13.75 -14.89 -0.79
C TYR A 282 13.02 -15.91 0.09
N THR A 283 13.01 -15.70 1.40
CA THR A 283 12.56 -16.74 2.34
C THR A 283 11.40 -16.25 3.18
N TRP A 284 10.30 -16.99 3.15
CA TRP A 284 9.13 -16.78 3.99
C TRP A 284 9.36 -17.31 5.41
N SER A 285 8.84 -16.56 6.37
CA SER A 285 8.68 -16.97 7.75
C SER A 285 7.27 -16.61 8.24
N ALA A 286 6.82 -17.33 9.27
CA ALA A 286 5.58 -17.09 9.98
C ALA A 286 5.92 -16.74 11.43
N PRO A 287 6.11 -15.45 11.76
CA PRO A 287 6.43 -15.02 13.11
C PRO A 287 5.33 -15.39 14.11
N THR A 288 5.68 -15.52 15.37
CA THR A 288 4.68 -15.69 16.42
C THR A 288 4.09 -14.33 16.79
N GLU A 289 2.78 -14.21 16.68
CA GLU A 289 2.01 -13.02 17.03
C GLU A 289 1.75 -13.00 18.54
N VAL A 290 2.05 -11.89 19.21
CA VAL A 290 1.64 -11.63 20.59
C VAL A 290 0.43 -10.69 20.57
N ASN A 291 -0.65 -11.11 21.22
CA ASN A 291 -1.98 -10.45 21.19
C ASN A 291 -2.56 -10.33 19.77
N PRO A 292 -2.78 -11.45 19.06
CA PRO A 292 -3.32 -11.42 17.71
C PRO A 292 -4.70 -10.77 17.69
N ILE A 293 -4.88 -9.80 16.79
CA ILE A 293 -6.11 -9.01 16.70
C ILE A 293 -7.19 -9.76 15.87
N GLY A 294 -6.84 -10.90 15.28
CA GLY A 294 -7.74 -11.76 14.53
C GLY A 294 -7.65 -11.53 13.01
N SER A 295 -8.70 -11.91 12.28
CA SER A 295 -8.68 -11.93 10.83
C SER A 295 -9.11 -10.60 10.20
N PHE A 296 -8.23 -10.02 9.38
CA PHE A 296 -8.47 -8.76 8.68
C PHE A 296 -8.47 -8.96 7.17
N SER A 297 -9.31 -8.23 6.45
CA SER A 297 -9.32 -8.22 4.97
C SER A 297 -9.91 -6.91 4.46
N ASP A 298 -9.59 -6.53 3.23
CA ASP A 298 -10.03 -5.26 2.62
C ASP A 298 -9.62 -4.02 3.44
N HIS A 299 -8.58 -4.16 4.26
CA HIS A 299 -7.99 -3.09 5.06
C HIS A 299 -6.92 -2.35 4.27
N THR A 300 -6.47 -1.21 4.79
CA THR A 300 -5.34 -0.47 4.24
C THR A 300 -4.16 -0.50 5.21
N ALA A 301 -2.95 -0.38 4.69
CA ALA A 301 -1.75 -0.35 5.51
C ALA A 301 -0.65 0.48 4.87
N VAL A 302 0.22 1.00 5.72
CA VAL A 302 1.40 1.77 5.34
C VAL A 302 2.51 1.56 6.37
N MET A 303 3.76 1.71 5.94
CA MET A 303 4.87 1.83 6.88
C MET A 303 4.98 3.26 7.36
N ALA A 304 4.94 3.44 8.68
CA ALA A 304 5.29 4.67 9.36
C ALA A 304 6.49 4.39 10.24
N ASN A 305 7.65 4.94 9.88
CA ASN A 305 8.92 4.61 10.54
C ASN A 305 9.20 3.10 10.48
N ASN A 306 9.34 2.43 11.63
CA ASN A 306 9.56 0.99 11.73
C ASN A 306 8.26 0.20 12.00
N TYR A 307 7.11 0.85 11.86
CA TYR A 307 5.82 0.26 12.20
C TYR A 307 4.97 0.05 10.95
N MET A 308 4.43 -1.15 10.78
CA MET A 308 3.27 -1.34 9.91
C MET A 308 2.06 -0.79 10.65
N ILE A 309 1.46 0.26 10.12
CA ILE A 309 0.16 0.77 10.57
C ILE A 309 -0.89 0.25 9.59
N PHE A 310 -1.95 -0.35 10.11
CA PHE A 310 -3.09 -0.79 9.31
C PHE A 310 -4.42 -0.38 9.93
N ALA A 311 -5.39 -0.10 9.08
CA ALA A 311 -6.65 0.47 9.51
C ALA A 311 -7.78 0.05 8.59
N PHE A 312 -9.01 0.20 9.11
CA PHE A 312 -10.23 -0.01 8.33
C PHE A 312 -10.33 -1.43 7.75
N GLY A 313 -11.32 -1.65 6.89
CA GLY A 313 -11.57 -2.92 6.24
C GLY A 313 -12.78 -3.67 6.77
N LYS A 314 -12.91 -4.91 6.33
CA LYS A 314 -14.08 -5.74 6.61
C LYS A 314 -14.10 -6.08 8.11
N TYR A 315 -15.24 -5.80 8.75
CA TYR A 315 -15.50 -6.00 10.19
C TYR A 315 -14.84 -5.00 11.16
N THR A 316 -14.13 -3.98 10.67
CA THR A 316 -13.56 -2.92 11.51
C THR A 316 -13.95 -1.53 11.03
N ILE A 317 -14.66 -0.81 11.89
CA ILE A 317 -15.28 0.47 11.56
C ILE A 317 -14.50 1.68 12.11
N HIS A 318 -13.80 1.56 13.24
CA HIS A 318 -13.16 2.70 13.90
C HIS A 318 -11.90 2.32 14.69
N THR A 319 -10.98 1.54 14.13
CA THR A 319 -9.73 1.22 14.84
C THR A 319 -8.54 1.22 13.89
N ILE A 320 -7.47 1.89 14.30
CA ILE A 320 -6.16 1.86 13.65
C ILE A 320 -5.25 0.98 14.54
N TYR A 321 -4.65 -0.03 13.95
CA TYR A 321 -3.75 -0.97 14.60
C TYR A 321 -2.33 -0.78 14.06
N PHE A 322 -1.32 -1.15 14.84
CA PHE A 322 0.06 -1.10 14.38
C PHE A 322 0.96 -2.12 15.09
N PHE A 323 2.06 -2.48 14.45
CA PHE A 323 3.06 -3.36 15.04
C PHE A 323 4.45 -3.16 14.41
N ILE A 324 5.47 -3.65 15.11
CA ILE A 324 6.87 -3.79 14.66
C ILE A 324 7.10 -5.21 14.15
#